data_AF-A0A183EAM9-F1
#
_entry.id   AF-A0A183EAM9-F1
#
_cell.length_a   1.000
_cell.length_b   1.000
_cell.length_c   1.000
_cell.angle_alpha   90.00
_cell.angle_beta   90.00
_cell.angle_gamma   90.00
#
_symmetry.space_group_name_H-M   'P 1'
#
loop_
_entity.id
_entity.type
_entity.pdbx_description
1 polymer ?
#
loop_
_entity_poly.entity_id
_entity_poly.type
_entity_poly.pdbx_seq_one_letter_code
_entity_poly.pdbx_strand_id
1 'polypeptide(L)'
;LTREEVRRMYINLLRTDLESYRRLKKAALRNLELFLNVQETKMVKDNTEWQSTKDEHDLKEMELANSGLASAIIQVYWSTILNSYYTDCSDVRMDVVRVVTLTLKQGLVTPGSSIPTLIAMSTDPEPRIRSSVERALRDIDSKYSGMVMSKAITGIRQAFRLRKILKIDANNIVRGIRSLELLPTPSTSGRLPEDKRVLFECMKNSQACFILLYLKSFLMKLYGFTDAKLQEYSPSEAAKVYEKAVNTRRNMAMFNPQSALLELSPEAALKRDTVAGHIEMASQIVAYLRVYCPIIPPEGYGLKPH
;
A
#
# COMPACT_ATOMS: atom_id res chain seq x y z
N LEU A 1 18.39 20.18 -19.38
CA LEU A 1 17.05 19.64 -19.01
C LEU A 1 15.89 20.33 -19.74
N THR A 2 16.07 21.56 -20.25
CA THR A 2 15.04 22.32 -21.00
C THR A 2 14.97 21.96 -22.47
N ARG A 3 16.08 21.58 -23.11
CA ARG A 3 16.12 21.11 -24.51
C ARG A 3 15.25 19.86 -24.71
N GLU A 4 14.46 19.86 -25.78
CA GLU A 4 13.45 18.84 -26.03
C GLU A 4 14.03 17.42 -26.22
N GLU A 5 15.14 17.31 -26.95
CA GLU A 5 15.83 16.03 -27.19
C GLU A 5 16.29 15.38 -25.88
N VAL A 6 16.92 16.17 -25.00
CA VAL A 6 17.38 15.74 -23.69
C VAL A 6 16.20 15.31 -22.81
N ARG A 7 15.11 16.08 -22.86
CA ARG A 7 13.88 15.77 -22.12
C ARG A 7 13.29 14.43 -22.57
N ARG A 8 13.14 14.22 -23.88
CA ARG A 8 12.64 12.95 -24.45
C ARG A 8 13.54 11.79 -24.04
N MET A 9 14.86 11.96 -24.15
CA MET A 9 15.82 10.94 -23.74
C MET A 9 15.67 10.57 -22.25
N TYR A 10 15.63 11.55 -21.35
CA TYR A 10 15.49 11.31 -19.91
C TYR A 10 14.16 10.64 -19.57
N ILE A 11 13.05 11.11 -20.16
CA ILE A 11 11.74 10.49 -19.96
C ILE A 11 11.75 9.02 -20.40
N ASN A 12 12.35 8.71 -21.56
CA ASN A 12 12.45 7.34 -22.05
C ASN A 12 13.33 6.46 -21.16
N LEU A 13 14.48 6.97 -20.70
CA LEU A 13 15.36 6.25 -19.76
C LEU A 13 14.65 5.95 -18.44
N LEU A 14 13.91 6.90 -17.88
CA LEU A 14 13.18 6.72 -16.62
C LEU A 14 11.99 5.76 -16.75
N ARG A 15 11.33 5.71 -17.92
CA ARG A 15 10.24 4.76 -18.22
C ARG A 15 10.71 3.34 -18.49
N THR A 16 11.97 3.18 -18.90
CA THR A 16 12.49 1.88 -19.29
C THR A 16 12.76 1.00 -18.07
N ASP A 17 12.34 -0.25 -18.13
CA ASP A 17 12.58 -1.27 -17.10
C ASP A 17 13.60 -2.33 -17.55
N LEU A 18 14.20 -2.15 -18.73
CA LEU A 18 15.27 -3.02 -19.25
C LEU A 18 16.52 -2.91 -18.37
N GLU A 19 17.04 -4.07 -17.97
CA GLU A 19 18.22 -4.17 -17.11
C GLU A 19 19.47 -3.53 -17.73
N SER A 20 19.64 -3.62 -19.05
CA SER A 20 20.74 -2.99 -19.79
C SER A 20 20.79 -1.47 -19.63
N TYR A 21 19.64 -0.82 -19.41
CA TYR A 21 19.52 0.63 -19.23
C TYR A 21 19.49 1.06 -17.76
N ARG A 22 19.53 0.12 -16.81
CA ARG A 22 19.43 0.41 -15.37
C ARG A 22 20.52 1.37 -14.88
N ARG A 23 21.76 1.24 -15.38
CA ARG A 23 22.86 2.17 -15.06
C ARG A 23 22.58 3.60 -15.54
N LEU A 24 22.06 3.74 -16.77
CA LEU A 24 21.71 5.04 -17.35
C LEU A 24 20.51 5.68 -16.63
N LYS A 25 19.52 4.88 -16.24
CA LYS A 25 18.38 5.31 -15.41
C LYS A 25 18.85 5.87 -14.06
N LYS A 26 19.76 5.17 -13.37
CA LYS A 26 20.38 5.67 -12.12
C LYS A 26 21.14 6.98 -12.36
N ALA A 27 21.92 7.07 -13.43
CA ALA A 27 22.65 8.30 -13.77
C ALA A 27 21.69 9.48 -14.03
N ALA A 28 20.59 9.25 -14.75
CA ALA A 28 19.57 10.27 -15.00
C ALA A 28 18.91 10.76 -13.69
N LEU A 29 18.57 9.85 -12.77
CA LEU A 29 18.03 10.20 -11.45
C LEU A 29 19.03 11.01 -10.61
N ARG A 30 20.30 10.61 -10.58
CA ARG A 30 21.36 11.34 -9.89
C ARG A 30 21.60 12.72 -10.48
N ASN A 31 21.51 12.86 -11.80
CA ASN A 31 21.61 14.18 -12.43
C ASN A 31 20.45 15.10 -12.04
N LEU A 32 19.23 14.56 -11.89
CA LEU A 32 18.09 15.31 -11.36
C LEU A 32 18.29 15.68 -9.88
N GLU A 33 18.81 14.77 -9.07
CA GLU A 33 19.17 15.03 -7.67
C GLU A 33 20.20 16.16 -7.55
N LEU A 34 21.29 16.09 -8.33
CA LEU A 34 22.33 17.11 -8.39
C LEU A 34 21.77 18.46 -8.84
N PHE A 35 20.91 18.47 -9.86
CA PHE A 35 20.23 19.68 -10.32
C PHE A 35 19.46 20.35 -9.18
N LEU A 36 18.65 19.60 -8.42
CA LEU A 36 17.87 20.15 -7.31
C LEU A 36 18.75 20.75 -6.21
N ASN A 37 19.85 20.08 -5.85
CA ASN A 37 20.79 20.58 -4.84
C ASN A 37 21.52 21.85 -5.28
N VAL A 38 21.94 21.90 -6.56
CA VAL A 38 22.60 23.08 -7.13
C VAL A 38 21.65 24.28 -7.18
N GLN A 39 20.38 24.05 -7.57
CA GLN A 39 19.38 25.11 -7.56
C GLN A 39 19.08 25.64 -6.15
N GLU A 40 18.96 24.76 -5.15
CA GLU A 40 18.77 25.16 -3.75
C GLU A 40 19.96 25.97 -3.24
N THR A 41 21.19 25.52 -3.51
CA THR A 41 22.40 26.25 -3.11
C THR A 41 22.50 27.61 -3.77
N LYS A 42 22.18 27.69 -5.07
CA LYS A 42 22.17 28.96 -5.81
C LYS A 42 21.14 29.92 -5.23
N MET A 43 19.91 29.45 -5.00
CA MET A 43 18.84 30.26 -4.43
C MET A 43 19.22 30.84 -3.05
N VAL A 44 19.89 30.04 -2.20
CA VAL A 44 20.37 30.53 -0.90
C VAL A 44 21.43 31.62 -1.05
N LYS A 45 22.39 31.45 -1.98
CA LYS A 45 23.44 32.44 -2.25
C LYS A 45 22.86 33.75 -2.78
N ASP A 46 22.00 33.65 -3.79
CA ASP A 46 21.33 34.81 -4.40
C ASP A 46 20.52 35.58 -3.33
N ASN A 47 19.86 34.87 -2.40
CA ASN A 47 19.12 35.49 -1.29
C ASN A 47 20.04 36.16 -0.23
N THR A 48 21.21 35.58 0.06
CA THR A 48 22.19 36.20 0.97
C THR A 48 22.87 37.44 0.37
N GLU A 49 23.19 37.39 -0.92
CA GLU A 49 23.73 38.54 -1.65
C GLU A 49 22.70 39.67 -1.68
N TRP A 50 21.43 39.34 -1.95
CA TRP A 50 20.34 40.32 -1.90
C TRP A 50 20.18 40.98 -0.54
N GLN A 51 20.23 40.23 0.57
CA GLN A 51 20.14 40.83 1.91
C GLN A 51 21.24 41.88 2.17
N SER A 52 22.36 41.78 1.46
CA SER A 52 23.49 42.70 1.56
C SER A 52 23.36 43.90 0.60
N THR A 53 22.67 43.76 -0.53
CA THR A 53 22.52 44.81 -1.56
C THR A 53 21.11 45.42 -1.63
N LYS A 54 20.19 45.00 -0.76
CA LYS A 54 18.77 45.41 -0.75
C LYS A 54 18.53 46.90 -0.61
N ASP A 55 19.46 47.64 -0.02
CA ASP A 55 19.33 49.09 0.18
C ASP A 55 19.71 49.89 -1.09
N GLU A 56 20.32 49.24 -2.09
CA GLU A 56 20.81 49.87 -3.33
C GLU A 56 19.98 49.55 -4.58
N HIS A 57 19.04 48.59 -4.54
CA HIS A 57 18.33 48.10 -5.74
C HIS A 57 16.80 48.18 -5.64
N ASP A 58 16.17 48.51 -6.77
CA ASP A 58 14.73 48.74 -6.91
C ASP A 58 13.93 47.43 -6.86
N LEU A 59 12.82 47.40 -6.11
CA LEU A 59 12.04 46.21 -5.77
C LEU A 59 11.53 45.40 -7.00
N LYS A 60 11.47 46.02 -8.18
CA LYS A 60 10.93 45.44 -9.41
C LYS A 60 11.87 44.46 -10.13
N GLU A 61 13.19 44.53 -9.92
CA GLU A 61 14.12 43.57 -10.55
C GLU A 61 14.06 42.17 -9.90
N MET A 62 13.41 42.05 -8.73
CA MET A 62 13.37 40.84 -7.92
C MET A 62 12.42 39.74 -8.44
N GLU A 63 11.26 40.09 -9.02
CA GLU A 63 10.27 39.09 -9.46
C GLU A 63 10.75 38.24 -10.66
N LEU A 64 11.78 38.70 -11.37
CA LEU A 64 12.30 38.06 -12.57
C LEU A 64 13.41 37.03 -12.31
N ALA A 65 13.87 36.89 -11.07
CA ALA A 65 14.98 36.01 -10.72
C ALA A 65 14.58 34.53 -10.70
N ASN A 66 14.40 33.90 -11.88
CA ASN A 66 14.49 32.45 -12.17
C ASN A 66 13.79 31.42 -11.24
N SER A 67 13.00 31.85 -10.26
CA SER A 67 12.48 31.04 -9.15
C SER A 67 11.48 29.98 -9.63
N GLY A 68 10.81 30.23 -10.76
CA GLY A 68 9.88 29.29 -11.38
C GLY A 68 10.53 28.22 -12.27
N LEU A 69 11.78 28.40 -12.71
CA LEU A 69 12.38 27.52 -13.73
C LEU A 69 12.64 26.10 -13.19
N ALA A 70 13.14 25.98 -11.96
CA ALA A 70 13.37 24.69 -11.32
C ALA A 70 12.06 23.90 -11.12
N SER A 71 11.00 24.59 -10.70
CA SER A 71 9.66 24.02 -10.57
C SER A 71 9.11 23.57 -11.94
N ALA A 72 9.19 24.41 -12.97
CA ALA A 72 8.73 24.08 -14.32
C ALA A 72 9.47 22.85 -14.89
N ILE A 73 10.79 22.76 -14.69
CA ILE A 73 11.58 21.61 -15.13
C ILE A 73 11.17 20.34 -14.37
N ILE A 74 11.08 20.36 -13.04
CA ILE A 74 10.82 19.14 -12.27
C ILE A 74 9.41 18.61 -12.53
N GLN A 75 8.42 19.50 -12.69
CA GLN A 75 7.03 19.12 -12.99
C GLN A 75 6.91 18.29 -14.28
N VAL A 76 7.72 18.58 -15.30
CA VAL A 76 7.76 17.81 -16.56
C VAL A 76 8.20 16.36 -16.33
N TYR A 77 9.16 16.13 -15.44
CA TYR A 77 9.67 14.77 -15.13
C TYR A 77 8.87 14.07 -14.02
N TRP A 78 8.11 14.82 -13.22
CA TRP A 78 7.53 14.39 -11.96
C TRP A 78 6.77 13.06 -12.02
N SER A 79 5.80 12.97 -12.94
CA SER A 79 5.02 11.73 -13.13
C SER A 79 5.91 10.55 -13.50
N THR A 80 6.95 10.79 -14.32
CA THR A 80 7.87 9.73 -14.74
C THR A 80 8.80 9.31 -13.61
N ILE A 81 9.26 10.25 -12.78
CA ILE A 81 10.06 9.97 -11.57
C ILE A 81 9.26 9.08 -10.61
N LEU A 82 8.02 9.46 -10.28
CA LEU A 82 7.17 8.66 -9.38
C LEU A 82 6.94 7.24 -9.92
N ASN A 83 6.63 7.12 -11.22
CA ASN A 83 6.41 5.81 -11.85
C ASN A 83 7.70 4.97 -11.92
N SER A 84 8.87 5.59 -11.98
CA SER A 84 10.15 4.87 -12.02
C SER A 84 10.50 4.13 -10.71
N TYR A 85 9.79 4.43 -9.61
CA TYR A 85 9.94 3.73 -8.33
C TYR A 85 9.50 2.26 -8.38
N TYR A 86 8.58 1.91 -9.29
CA TYR A 86 8.00 0.58 -9.38
C TYR A 86 8.93 -0.41 -10.09
N THR A 87 10.05 -0.73 -9.44
CA THR A 87 11.11 -1.61 -9.96
C THR A 87 11.60 -2.57 -8.86
N ASP A 88 12.13 -3.71 -9.28
CA ASP A 88 12.76 -4.73 -8.44
C ASP A 88 14.10 -4.27 -7.83
N CYS A 89 14.81 -3.36 -8.49
CA CYS A 89 16.12 -2.86 -8.06
C CYS A 89 16.03 -1.85 -6.90
N SER A 90 16.56 -2.24 -5.73
CA SER A 90 16.59 -1.38 -4.52
C SER A 90 17.35 -0.07 -4.73
N ASP A 91 18.45 -0.09 -5.47
CA ASP A 91 19.25 1.11 -5.75
C ASP A 91 18.46 2.18 -6.50
N VAL A 92 17.73 1.77 -7.54
CA VAL A 92 16.89 2.68 -8.33
C VAL A 92 15.80 3.26 -7.44
N ARG A 93 15.16 2.42 -6.60
CA ARG A 93 14.17 2.90 -5.63
C ARG A 93 14.75 3.95 -4.67
N MET A 94 15.98 3.74 -4.18
CA MET A 94 16.69 4.71 -3.35
C MET A 94 17.00 6.03 -4.09
N ASP A 95 17.49 5.95 -5.34
CA ASP A 95 17.74 7.13 -6.19
C ASP A 95 16.44 7.94 -6.41
N VAL A 96 15.31 7.27 -6.68
CA VAL A 96 14.00 7.92 -6.85
C VAL A 96 13.53 8.59 -5.56
N VAL A 97 13.64 7.92 -4.41
CA VAL A 97 13.22 8.46 -3.11
C VAL A 97 13.97 9.75 -2.83
N ARG A 98 15.28 9.82 -3.07
CA ARG A 98 16.07 11.04 -2.89
C ARG A 98 15.51 12.21 -3.68
N VAL A 99 15.32 12.03 -4.99
CA VAL A 99 14.75 13.06 -5.88
C VAL A 99 13.37 13.50 -5.40
N VAL A 100 12.50 12.55 -5.03
CA VAL A 100 11.13 12.83 -4.56
C VAL A 100 11.14 13.62 -3.26
N THR A 101 11.93 13.20 -2.26
CA THR A 101 12.01 13.93 -0.98
C THR A 101 12.58 15.33 -1.13
N LEU A 102 13.62 15.53 -1.96
CA LEU A 102 14.16 16.87 -2.22
C LEU A 102 13.12 17.76 -2.89
N THR A 103 12.45 17.26 -3.93
CA THR A 103 11.40 18.01 -4.65
C THR A 103 10.28 18.47 -3.72
N LEU A 104 9.83 17.59 -2.82
CA LEU A 104 8.78 17.91 -1.84
C LEU A 104 9.27 18.87 -0.74
N LYS A 105 10.49 18.67 -0.24
CA LYS A 105 11.10 19.52 0.79
C LYS A 105 11.25 20.96 0.30
N GLN A 106 11.66 21.14 -0.96
CA GLN A 106 11.84 22.43 -1.62
C GLN A 106 10.52 23.08 -2.07
N GLY A 107 9.38 22.40 -1.95
CA GLY A 107 8.07 22.96 -2.31
C GLY A 107 7.87 23.17 -3.83
N LEU A 108 8.66 22.50 -4.67
CA LEU A 108 8.61 22.71 -6.13
C LEU A 108 7.35 22.15 -6.78
N VAL A 109 6.62 21.28 -6.09
CA VAL A 109 5.39 20.63 -6.56
C VAL A 109 4.40 20.49 -5.42
N THR A 110 3.11 20.52 -5.74
CA THR A 110 2.05 20.18 -4.78
C THR A 110 2.06 18.67 -4.50
N PRO A 111 2.05 18.23 -3.22
CA PRO A 111 2.27 16.83 -2.87
C PRO A 111 1.19 15.85 -3.35
N GLY A 112 -0.02 16.33 -3.68
CA GLY A 112 -1.21 15.51 -3.91
C GLY A 112 -1.05 14.36 -4.92
N SER A 113 -0.24 14.52 -5.97
CA SER A 113 0.03 13.48 -6.97
C SER A 113 1.03 12.42 -6.50
N SER A 114 1.89 12.75 -5.53
CA SER A 114 2.90 11.83 -4.98
C SER A 114 2.42 11.00 -3.81
N ILE A 115 1.42 11.46 -3.05
CA ILE A 115 0.94 10.77 -1.84
C ILE A 115 0.63 9.28 -2.09
N PRO A 116 -0.07 8.88 -3.17
CA PRO A 116 -0.29 7.46 -3.42
C PRO A 116 1.00 6.64 -3.53
N THR A 117 2.02 7.21 -4.18
CA THR A 117 3.31 6.55 -4.35
C THR A 117 4.09 6.55 -3.05
N LEU A 118 4.06 7.63 -2.26
CA LEU A 118 4.66 7.67 -0.92
C LEU A 118 4.04 6.61 0.02
N ILE A 119 2.73 6.41 -0.02
CA ILE A 119 2.05 5.32 0.71
C ILE A 119 2.55 3.95 0.23
N ALA A 120 2.84 3.80 -1.07
CA ALA A 120 3.46 2.57 -1.56
C ALA A 120 4.89 2.38 -1.03
N MET A 121 5.71 3.43 -1.06
CA MET A 121 7.10 3.41 -0.58
C MET A 121 7.20 3.09 0.93
N SER A 122 6.20 3.44 1.75
CA SER A 122 6.19 3.10 3.18
C SER A 122 6.10 1.58 3.42
N THR A 123 5.70 0.80 2.41
CA THR A 123 5.67 -0.67 2.48
C THR A 123 6.94 -1.34 1.97
N ASP A 124 7.95 -0.55 1.57
CA ASP A 124 9.19 -1.07 0.97
C ASP A 124 9.98 -1.97 1.96
N PRO A 125 10.63 -3.05 1.48
CA PRO A 125 11.52 -3.86 2.32
C PRO A 125 12.67 -3.07 2.96
N GLU A 126 13.20 -2.04 2.29
CA GLU A 126 14.35 -1.25 2.76
C GLU A 126 13.94 -0.24 3.87
N PRO A 127 14.47 -0.36 5.11
CA PRO A 127 14.11 0.52 6.22
C PRO A 127 14.44 2.00 6.00
N ARG A 128 15.54 2.28 5.27
CA ARG A 128 15.96 3.65 4.94
C ARG A 128 14.92 4.38 4.10
N ILE A 129 14.30 3.69 3.14
CA ILE A 129 13.21 4.26 2.32
C ILE A 129 12.00 4.58 3.19
N ARG A 130 11.54 3.61 3.98
CA ARG A 130 10.35 3.80 4.84
C ARG A 130 10.50 4.99 5.77
N SER A 131 11.61 5.06 6.48
CA SER A 131 11.88 6.15 7.45
C SER A 131 11.90 7.52 6.78
N SER A 132 12.45 7.62 5.57
CA SER A 132 12.48 8.87 4.79
C SER A 132 11.07 9.30 4.37
N VAL A 133 10.29 8.37 3.84
CA VAL A 133 8.95 8.64 3.30
C VAL A 133 7.92 8.87 4.41
N GLU A 134 8.00 8.17 5.53
CA GLU A 134 7.17 8.42 6.71
C GLU A 134 7.38 9.83 7.28
N ARG A 135 8.60 10.37 7.19
CA ARG A 135 8.85 11.78 7.55
C ARG A 135 8.16 12.71 6.56
N ALA A 136 8.33 12.49 5.25
CA ALA A 136 7.69 13.30 4.22
C ALA A 136 6.16 13.27 4.31
N LEU A 137 5.54 12.11 4.58
CA LEU A 137 4.09 11.99 4.76
C LEU A 137 3.60 12.75 6.00
N ARG A 138 4.33 12.70 7.12
CA ARG A 138 4.01 13.50 8.32
C ARG A 138 4.13 15.00 8.07
N ASP A 139 5.15 15.42 7.32
CA ASP A 139 5.33 16.83 6.94
C ASP A 139 4.23 17.32 6.01
N ILE A 140 3.72 16.45 5.13
CA ILE A 140 2.56 16.76 4.27
C ILE A 140 1.30 16.87 5.13
N ASP A 141 1.05 15.91 6.02
CA ASP A 141 -0.17 15.87 6.83
C ASP A 141 -0.26 17.06 7.81
N SER A 142 0.88 17.50 8.36
CA SER A 142 0.93 18.68 9.22
C SER A 142 0.66 19.99 8.47
N LYS A 143 1.07 20.10 7.20
CA LYS A 143 0.86 21.29 6.35
C LYS A 143 -0.50 21.29 5.64
N TYR A 144 -1.00 20.11 5.30
CA TYR A 144 -2.19 19.91 4.48
C TYR A 144 -3.11 18.85 5.11
N SER A 145 -3.78 19.23 6.21
CA SER A 145 -4.68 18.35 6.96
C SER A 145 -5.69 17.63 6.05
N GLY A 146 -5.80 16.31 6.21
CA GLY A 146 -6.73 15.46 5.47
C GLY A 146 -6.30 15.10 4.04
N MET A 147 -5.23 15.73 3.50
CA MET A 147 -4.77 15.45 2.13
C MET A 147 -4.27 14.02 1.99
N VAL A 148 -3.54 13.49 2.98
CA VAL A 148 -3.05 12.10 2.97
C VAL A 148 -4.21 11.11 2.96
N MET A 149 -5.20 11.34 3.84
CA MET A 149 -6.40 10.50 3.95
C MET A 149 -7.22 10.49 2.65
N SER A 150 -7.35 11.64 1.97
CA SER A 150 -8.06 11.74 0.68
C SER A 150 -7.47 10.85 -0.43
N LYS A 151 -6.19 10.45 -0.30
CA LYS A 151 -5.47 9.62 -1.28
C LYS A 151 -5.23 8.18 -0.80
N ALA A 152 -5.70 7.83 0.40
CA ALA A 152 -5.38 6.55 1.06
C ALA A 152 -5.72 5.34 0.19
N ILE A 153 -6.91 5.30 -0.42
CA ILE A 153 -7.35 4.15 -1.24
C ILE A 153 -6.43 3.95 -2.45
N THR A 154 -6.11 5.03 -3.17
CA THR A 154 -5.20 4.97 -4.33
C THR A 154 -3.78 4.59 -3.90
N GLY A 155 -3.34 5.07 -2.74
CA GLY A 155 -2.06 4.68 -2.13
C GLY A 155 -1.98 3.20 -1.78
N ILE A 156 -3.03 2.63 -1.19
CA ILE A 156 -3.10 1.20 -0.87
C ILE A 156 -3.03 0.35 -2.15
N ARG A 157 -3.73 0.75 -3.22
CA ARG A 157 -3.64 0.05 -4.52
C ARG A 157 -2.22 0.10 -5.10
N GLN A 158 -1.56 1.24 -4.97
CA GLN A 158 -0.17 1.41 -5.40
C GLN A 158 0.81 0.59 -4.55
N ALA A 159 0.61 0.52 -3.23
CA ALA A 159 1.38 -0.34 -2.33
C ALA A 159 1.25 -1.81 -2.70
N PHE A 160 0.02 -2.26 -3.01
CA PHE A 160 -0.21 -3.62 -3.49
C PHE A 160 0.50 -3.90 -4.82
N ARG A 161 0.47 -2.96 -5.77
CA ARG A 161 1.23 -3.05 -7.03
C ARG A 161 2.73 -3.18 -6.77
N LEU A 162 3.30 -2.32 -5.92
CA LEU A 162 4.72 -2.39 -5.55
C LEU A 162 5.05 -3.77 -4.96
N ARG A 163 4.24 -4.25 -4.03
CA ARG A 163 4.47 -5.54 -3.37
C ARG A 163 4.36 -6.73 -4.32
N LYS A 164 3.56 -6.63 -5.39
CA LYS A 164 3.55 -7.59 -6.50
C LYS A 164 4.86 -7.60 -7.30
N ILE A 165 5.45 -6.43 -7.56
CA ILE A 165 6.72 -6.29 -8.29
C ILE A 165 7.89 -6.80 -7.45
N LEU A 166 7.89 -6.50 -6.15
CA LEU A 166 8.94 -6.90 -5.20
C LEU A 166 8.81 -8.36 -4.72
N LYS A 167 7.97 -9.19 -5.35
CA LYS A 167 7.84 -10.59 -4.96
C LYS A 167 9.17 -11.31 -5.17
N ILE A 168 9.75 -11.77 -4.06
CA ILE A 168 10.97 -12.59 -4.02
C ILE A 168 10.62 -14.08 -4.16
N ASP A 169 9.38 -14.51 -3.89
CA ASP A 169 8.92 -15.90 -4.02
C ASP A 169 7.52 -16.02 -4.63
N ALA A 170 7.36 -16.99 -5.55
CA ALA A 170 6.09 -17.34 -6.19
C ALA A 170 5.04 -17.84 -5.17
N ASN A 171 5.49 -18.47 -4.08
CA ASN A 171 4.63 -19.09 -3.05
C ASN A 171 4.17 -18.12 -1.95
N ASN A 172 4.72 -16.90 -1.90
CA ASN A 172 4.34 -15.91 -0.90
C ASN A 172 3.20 -15.01 -1.41
N ILE A 173 2.04 -15.10 -0.75
CA ILE A 173 0.87 -14.24 -1.00
C ILE A 173 1.24 -12.80 -0.63
N VAL A 174 0.87 -11.83 -1.48
CA VAL A 174 1.03 -10.40 -1.18
C VAL A 174 0.10 -10.03 -0.03
N ARG A 175 0.66 -9.88 1.17
CA ARG A 175 -0.04 -9.42 2.36
C ARG A 175 0.39 -7.98 2.64
N GLY A 176 -0.54 -7.11 3.05
CA GLY A 176 -0.26 -5.74 3.47
C GLY A 176 0.57 -5.64 4.77
N ILE A 177 0.80 -6.78 5.46
CA ILE A 177 1.57 -6.92 6.71
C ILE A 177 2.28 -8.30 6.70
N ARG A 178 3.47 -8.41 7.32
CA ARG A 178 4.34 -9.62 7.31
C ARG A 178 3.87 -10.71 8.30
N SER A 179 4.10 -11.98 8.00
CA SER A 179 3.70 -13.15 8.82
C SER A 179 4.69 -14.33 8.69
N LEU A 180 4.75 -15.20 9.70
CA LEU A 180 5.48 -16.47 9.80
C LEU A 180 4.48 -17.63 10.09
N GLU A 181 4.79 -18.85 9.63
CA GLU A 181 3.91 -20.05 9.51
C GLU A 181 3.75 -20.92 10.77
N LEU A 182 2.63 -21.68 10.87
CA LEU A 182 2.49 -22.92 11.65
C LEU A 182 1.47 -23.92 11.03
N LEU A 183 1.63 -25.21 11.36
CA LEU A 183 1.20 -26.45 10.67
C LEU A 183 -0.28 -26.90 10.85
N PRO A 184 -0.81 -27.83 10.01
CA PRO A 184 -2.20 -28.32 10.07
C PRO A 184 -2.41 -29.66 10.83
N THR A 185 -3.65 -29.88 11.30
CA THR A 185 -4.14 -31.12 11.97
C THR A 185 -5.23 -31.85 11.14
N PRO A 186 -5.43 -33.19 11.26
CA PRO A 186 -6.24 -33.97 10.32
C PRO A 186 -7.66 -34.38 10.78
N SER A 187 -8.40 -35.02 9.86
CA SER A 187 -9.71 -35.76 9.91
C SER A 187 -10.94 -34.96 9.37
N THR A 188 -11.95 -35.50 8.67
CA THR A 188 -12.48 -36.88 8.42
C THR A 188 -13.23 -36.91 7.07
N SER A 189 -13.35 -38.07 6.41
CA SER A 189 -13.85 -38.22 5.03
C SER A 189 -15.38 -38.35 4.91
N GLY A 190 -16.01 -37.51 4.07
CA GLY A 190 -17.37 -37.67 3.55
C GLY A 190 -17.36 -37.72 2.02
N ARG A 191 -18.25 -38.51 1.40
CA ARG A 191 -18.35 -38.63 -0.06
C ARG A 191 -18.93 -37.36 -0.67
N LEU A 192 -18.23 -36.81 -1.67
CA LEU A 192 -18.59 -35.59 -2.39
C LEU A 192 -19.18 -35.92 -3.78
N PRO A 193 -20.00 -35.02 -4.37
CA PRO A 193 -20.57 -35.19 -5.72
C PRO A 193 -19.51 -35.37 -6.81
N GLU A 194 -19.86 -35.99 -7.95
CA GLU A 194 -18.94 -36.22 -9.08
C GLU A 194 -18.48 -34.93 -9.76
N ASP A 195 -19.38 -33.96 -9.97
CA ASP A 195 -19.03 -32.61 -10.46
C ASP A 195 -18.86 -31.62 -9.29
N LYS A 196 -17.64 -31.13 -9.13
CA LYS A 196 -17.20 -30.28 -8.00
C LYS A 196 -16.91 -28.84 -8.43
N ARG A 197 -17.09 -28.50 -9.71
CA ARG A 197 -16.70 -27.18 -10.26
C ARG A 197 -17.42 -26.03 -9.57
N VAL A 198 -18.74 -26.15 -9.44
CA VAL A 198 -19.61 -25.17 -8.77
C VAL A 198 -19.24 -25.04 -7.28
N LEU A 199 -18.88 -26.15 -6.64
CA LEU A 199 -18.46 -26.18 -5.24
C LEU A 199 -17.14 -25.43 -5.04
N PHE A 200 -16.14 -25.66 -5.90
CA PHE A 200 -14.87 -24.93 -5.87
C PHE A 200 -15.03 -23.44 -6.17
N GLU A 201 -15.94 -23.07 -7.08
CA GLU A 201 -16.23 -21.67 -7.37
C GLU A 201 -16.90 -20.98 -6.19
N CYS A 202 -17.88 -21.63 -5.56
CA CYS A 202 -18.51 -21.16 -4.32
C CYS A 202 -17.50 -21.03 -3.17
N MET A 203 -16.61 -22.02 -3.00
CA MET A 203 -15.55 -21.98 -1.99
C MET A 203 -14.57 -20.84 -2.25
N LYS A 204 -14.12 -20.64 -3.50
CA LYS A 204 -13.23 -19.53 -3.86
C LYS A 204 -13.90 -18.17 -3.62
N ASN A 205 -15.17 -18.02 -3.98
CA ASN A 205 -15.92 -16.77 -3.83
C ASN A 205 -16.24 -16.45 -2.37
N SER A 206 -16.41 -17.47 -1.51
CA SER A 206 -16.66 -17.29 -0.08
C SER A 206 -15.42 -16.92 0.73
N GLN A 207 -14.20 -17.05 0.19
CA GLN A 207 -12.95 -16.71 0.91
C GLN A 207 -12.87 -15.22 1.30
N ALA A 208 -13.42 -14.32 0.48
CA ALA A 208 -13.48 -12.91 0.83
C ALA A 208 -14.30 -12.68 2.11
N CYS A 209 -15.46 -13.34 2.22
CA CYS A 209 -16.31 -13.28 3.40
C CYS A 209 -15.63 -13.94 4.61
N PHE A 210 -14.92 -15.06 4.42
CA PHE A 210 -14.13 -15.66 5.49
C PHE A 210 -13.05 -14.73 6.01
N ILE A 211 -12.30 -14.07 5.14
CA ILE A 211 -11.29 -13.09 5.55
C ILE A 211 -11.93 -11.97 6.38
N LEU A 212 -13.10 -11.48 5.99
CA LEU A 212 -13.86 -10.47 6.75
C LEU A 212 -14.33 -11.00 8.10
N LEU A 213 -14.79 -12.26 8.19
CA LEU A 213 -15.21 -12.89 9.44
C LEU A 213 -14.03 -13.15 10.39
N TYR A 214 -12.91 -13.63 9.86
CA TYR A 214 -11.67 -13.75 10.61
C TYR A 214 -11.22 -12.37 11.11
N LEU A 215 -11.36 -11.33 10.30
CA LEU A 215 -11.01 -9.96 10.69
C LEU A 215 -11.93 -9.45 11.81
N LYS A 216 -13.25 -9.67 11.71
CA LYS A 216 -14.22 -9.37 12.79
C LYS A 216 -13.79 -10.08 14.08
N SER A 217 -13.57 -11.39 14.04
CA SER A 217 -13.19 -12.18 15.22
C SER A 217 -11.85 -11.73 15.81
N PHE A 218 -10.87 -11.42 14.95
CA PHE A 218 -9.57 -10.91 15.38
C PHE A 218 -9.69 -9.55 16.07
N LEU A 219 -10.40 -8.59 15.49
CA LEU A 219 -10.59 -7.26 16.07
C LEU A 219 -11.35 -7.34 17.39
N MET A 220 -12.38 -8.17 17.47
CA MET A 220 -13.11 -8.42 18.72
C MET A 220 -12.20 -8.98 19.81
N LYS A 221 -11.35 -9.95 19.49
CA LYS A 221 -10.39 -10.51 20.45
C LYS A 221 -9.30 -9.49 20.83
N LEU A 222 -8.76 -8.74 19.86
CA LEU A 222 -7.68 -7.78 20.05
C LEU A 222 -8.09 -6.66 21.01
N TYR A 223 -9.32 -6.17 20.85
CA TYR A 223 -9.88 -5.06 21.62
C TYR A 223 -10.86 -5.47 22.73
N GLY A 224 -11.09 -6.77 22.92
CA GLY A 224 -11.98 -7.29 23.95
C GLY A 224 -13.47 -6.95 23.76
N PHE A 225 -13.92 -6.80 22.51
CA PHE A 225 -15.35 -6.63 22.20
C PHE A 225 -16.10 -7.97 22.27
N THR A 226 -17.33 -7.92 22.75
CA THR A 226 -18.28 -9.05 22.78
C THR A 226 -19.39 -8.81 21.75
N ASP A 227 -20.08 -9.86 21.31
CA ASP A 227 -21.20 -9.69 20.38
C ASP A 227 -22.33 -8.84 20.99
N ALA A 228 -22.55 -8.91 22.30
CA ALA A 228 -23.50 -8.02 23.00
C ALA A 228 -23.16 -6.53 22.82
N LYS A 229 -21.90 -6.15 23.06
CA LYS A 229 -21.43 -4.76 22.83
C LYS A 229 -21.53 -4.33 21.37
N LEU A 230 -21.41 -5.27 20.43
CA LEU A 230 -21.52 -4.97 19.01
C LEU A 230 -22.98 -4.75 18.60
N GLN A 231 -23.93 -5.47 19.19
CA GLN A 231 -25.36 -5.29 18.96
C GLN A 231 -25.91 -3.98 19.53
N GLU A 232 -25.30 -3.48 20.61
CA GLU A 232 -25.63 -2.17 21.18
C GLU A 232 -25.21 -1.00 20.28
N TYR A 233 -24.31 -1.21 19.31
CA TYR A 233 -23.83 -0.15 18.43
C TYR A 233 -24.85 0.20 17.34
N SER A 234 -25.21 1.49 17.25
CA SER A 234 -26.03 2.02 16.16
C SER A 234 -25.29 3.14 15.42
N PRO A 235 -25.16 3.08 14.07
CA PRO A 235 -24.58 4.15 13.26
C PRO A 235 -25.35 5.49 13.34
N SER A 236 -26.61 5.46 13.80
CA SER A 236 -27.46 6.64 13.92
C SER A 236 -27.29 7.37 15.27
N GLU A 237 -26.63 6.75 16.25
CA GLU A 237 -26.32 7.39 17.52
C GLU A 237 -25.15 8.37 17.39
N ALA A 238 -25.13 9.39 18.24
CA ALA A 238 -24.09 10.41 18.21
C ALA A 238 -22.71 9.80 18.49
N ALA A 239 -21.70 10.13 17.67
CA ALA A 239 -20.34 9.60 17.78
C ALA A 239 -19.75 9.72 19.20
N LYS A 240 -20.08 10.81 19.91
CA LYS A 240 -19.67 11.08 21.30
C LYS A 240 -20.05 9.99 22.30
N VAL A 241 -21.10 9.22 22.03
CA VAL A 241 -21.53 8.07 22.86
C VAL A 241 -20.45 6.98 22.88
N TYR A 242 -19.71 6.83 21.78
CA TYR A 242 -18.73 5.76 21.57
C TYR A 242 -17.28 6.24 21.58
N GLU A 243 -17.02 7.53 21.75
CA GLU A 243 -15.68 8.15 21.86
C GLU A 243 -15.00 7.86 23.21
N LYS A 244 -14.90 6.58 23.59
CA LYS A 244 -14.11 6.14 24.74
C LYS A 244 -12.76 5.59 24.24
N ALA A 245 -11.68 6.01 24.89
CA ALA A 245 -10.35 5.49 24.59
C ALA A 245 -10.32 3.96 24.74
N VAL A 246 -9.79 3.27 23.73
CA VAL A 246 -9.67 1.81 23.73
C VAL A 246 -8.47 1.41 24.59
N ASN A 247 -8.73 1.13 25.86
CA ASN A 247 -7.69 0.85 26.87
C ASN A 247 -7.22 -0.61 26.90
N THR A 248 -7.91 -1.50 26.19
CA THR A 248 -7.59 -2.94 26.16
C THR A 248 -7.11 -3.31 24.76
N ARG A 249 -5.80 -3.32 24.55
CA ARG A 249 -5.17 -3.96 23.38
C ARG A 249 -4.40 -5.17 23.86
N ARG A 250 -4.94 -6.36 23.61
CA ARG A 250 -4.30 -7.62 24.03
C ARG A 250 -3.03 -7.87 23.21
N ASN A 251 -1.98 -8.37 23.85
CA ASN A 251 -0.80 -8.86 23.16
C ASN A 251 -1.11 -10.22 22.54
N MET A 252 -1.31 -10.27 21.22
CA MET A 252 -1.65 -11.48 20.49
C MET A 252 -0.96 -11.53 19.14
N ALA A 253 -0.85 -12.75 18.59
CA ALA A 253 -0.33 -12.96 17.25
C ALA A 253 -1.14 -12.15 16.23
N MET A 254 -0.45 -11.58 15.26
CA MET A 254 -1.06 -10.72 14.24
C MET A 254 -2.06 -11.47 13.37
N PHE A 255 -3.02 -10.73 12.81
CA PHE A 255 -4.05 -11.26 11.93
C PHE A 255 -3.47 -12.12 10.79
N ASN A 256 -3.81 -13.41 10.78
CA ASN A 256 -3.37 -14.38 9.77
C ASN A 256 -4.50 -15.39 9.50
N PRO A 257 -5.39 -15.12 8.52
CA PRO A 257 -6.50 -16.01 8.18
C PRO A 257 -6.01 -17.21 7.36
N GLN A 258 -5.17 -18.06 7.94
CA GLN A 258 -4.41 -19.11 7.26
C GLN A 258 -5.27 -20.03 6.40
N SER A 259 -6.38 -20.54 6.94
CA SER A 259 -7.28 -21.43 6.20
C SER A 259 -7.87 -20.77 4.95
N ALA A 260 -8.22 -19.48 5.04
CA ALA A 260 -8.75 -18.75 3.89
C ALA A 260 -7.68 -18.42 2.84
N LEU A 261 -6.42 -18.30 3.27
CA LEU A 261 -5.28 -18.03 2.39
C LEU A 261 -4.78 -19.29 1.68
N LEU A 262 -4.83 -20.45 2.34
CA LEU A 262 -4.47 -21.74 1.74
C LEU A 262 -5.42 -22.10 0.59
N GLU A 263 -6.72 -21.86 0.73
CA GLU A 263 -7.70 -22.14 -0.32
C GLU A 263 -7.53 -21.24 -1.56
N LEU A 264 -6.94 -20.06 -1.38
CA LEU A 264 -6.60 -19.13 -2.47
C LEU A 264 -5.25 -19.44 -3.13
N SER A 265 -4.50 -20.42 -2.62
CA SER A 265 -3.20 -20.79 -3.17
C SER A 265 -3.33 -21.58 -4.49
N PRO A 266 -2.37 -21.46 -5.42
CA PRO A 266 -2.33 -22.29 -6.63
C PRO A 266 -2.21 -23.79 -6.32
N GLU A 267 -1.58 -24.14 -5.20
CA GLU A 267 -1.37 -25.51 -4.74
C GLU A 267 -2.67 -26.19 -4.30
N ALA A 268 -3.61 -25.43 -3.73
CA ALA A 268 -4.95 -25.93 -3.44
C ALA A 268 -5.70 -26.33 -4.72
N ALA A 269 -5.46 -25.65 -5.85
CA ALA A 269 -6.07 -26.00 -7.14
C ALA A 269 -5.57 -27.34 -7.70
N LEU A 270 -4.32 -27.71 -7.42
CA LEU A 270 -3.71 -28.98 -7.83
C LEU A 270 -4.23 -30.18 -7.02
N LYS A 271 -4.65 -29.95 -5.77
CA LYS A 271 -5.14 -31.01 -4.88
C LYS A 271 -6.61 -31.35 -5.07
N ARG A 272 -7.34 -30.58 -5.88
CA ARG A 272 -8.81 -30.62 -6.02
C ARG A 272 -9.40 -31.98 -6.36
N ASP A 273 -8.72 -32.73 -7.22
CA ASP A 273 -9.18 -34.05 -7.68
C ASP A 273 -8.54 -35.22 -6.91
N THR A 274 -7.74 -34.91 -5.90
CA THR A 274 -7.10 -35.92 -5.05
C THR A 274 -7.99 -36.28 -3.86
N VAL A 275 -7.85 -37.51 -3.36
CA VAL A 275 -8.53 -37.96 -2.13
C VAL A 275 -8.22 -37.03 -0.95
N ALA A 276 -6.99 -36.52 -0.87
CA ALA A 276 -6.58 -35.56 0.15
C ALA A 276 -7.33 -34.22 0.04
N GLY A 277 -7.48 -33.68 -1.18
CA GLY A 277 -8.24 -32.44 -1.40
C GLY A 277 -9.74 -32.59 -1.13
N HIS A 278 -10.32 -33.76 -1.39
CA HIS A 278 -11.71 -34.06 -1.01
C HIS A 278 -11.91 -34.09 0.51
N ILE A 279 -10.93 -34.61 1.26
CA ILE A 279 -10.98 -34.63 2.73
C ILE A 279 -10.85 -33.21 3.28
N GLU A 280 -9.91 -32.42 2.77
CA GLU A 280 -9.70 -31.03 3.17
C GLU A 280 -10.95 -30.18 2.89
N MET A 281 -11.58 -30.39 1.73
CA MET A 281 -12.85 -29.77 1.35
C MET A 281 -13.98 -30.07 2.33
N ALA A 282 -14.17 -31.34 2.70
CA ALA A 282 -15.21 -31.72 3.67
C ALA A 282 -15.00 -31.03 5.02
N SER A 283 -13.75 -30.95 5.49
CA SER A 283 -13.40 -30.24 6.73
C SER A 283 -13.64 -28.74 6.64
N GLN A 284 -13.39 -28.12 5.49
CA GLN A 284 -13.68 -26.69 5.26
C GLN A 284 -15.17 -26.38 5.21
N ILE A 285 -16.00 -27.25 4.62
CA ILE A 285 -17.47 -27.10 4.62
C ILE A 285 -18.01 -27.19 6.06
N VAL A 286 -17.49 -28.12 6.87
CA VAL A 286 -17.84 -28.21 8.29
C VAL A 286 -17.41 -26.96 9.06
N ALA A 287 -16.23 -26.41 8.76
CA ALA A 287 -15.78 -25.13 9.33
C ALA A 287 -16.67 -23.96 8.89
N TYR A 288 -17.10 -23.93 7.61
CA TYR A 288 -18.07 -22.96 7.08
C TYR A 288 -19.34 -22.98 7.93
N LEU A 289 -19.94 -24.16 8.12
CA LEU A 289 -21.16 -24.32 8.91
C LEU A 289 -20.95 -23.91 10.38
N ARG A 290 -19.83 -24.24 11.00
CA ARG A 290 -19.54 -23.83 12.40
C ARG A 290 -19.33 -22.32 12.57
N VAL A 291 -18.77 -21.64 11.57
CA VAL A 291 -18.54 -20.19 11.63
C VAL A 291 -19.80 -19.40 11.24
N TYR A 292 -20.60 -19.91 10.29
CA TYR A 292 -21.79 -19.22 9.77
C TYR A 292 -23.10 -19.55 10.51
N CYS A 293 -23.32 -20.78 10.99
CA CYS A 293 -24.56 -21.13 11.71
C CYS A 293 -24.83 -20.29 12.95
N PRO A 294 -23.83 -19.82 13.73
CA PRO A 294 -24.09 -18.92 14.85
C PRO A 294 -24.46 -17.48 14.42
N ILE A 295 -24.26 -17.12 13.13
CA ILE A 295 -24.40 -15.75 12.61
C ILE A 295 -25.77 -15.57 11.92
N ILE A 296 -26.38 -16.63 11.42
CA ILE A 296 -27.71 -16.61 10.78
C ILE A 296 -28.74 -17.13 11.79
N PRO A 297 -29.64 -16.30 12.34
CA PRO A 297 -30.73 -16.79 13.17
C PRO A 297 -31.60 -17.77 12.35
N PRO A 298 -32.16 -18.83 12.96
CA PRO A 298 -32.97 -19.85 12.28
C PRO A 298 -34.37 -19.36 11.90
N GLU A 299 -34.49 -18.16 11.33
CA GLU A 299 -35.73 -17.65 10.76
C GLU A 299 -35.57 -17.55 9.24
N GLY A 300 -36.10 -18.54 8.50
CA GLY A 300 -36.20 -18.40 7.05
C GLY A 300 -36.34 -19.68 6.22
N TYR A 301 -36.07 -20.86 6.76
CA TYR A 301 -36.29 -22.11 6.02
C TYR A 301 -37.30 -22.98 6.76
N GLY A 302 -38.58 -22.71 6.46
CA GLY A 302 -39.67 -23.63 6.74
C GLY A 302 -39.51 -24.92 5.95
N LEU A 303 -38.75 -25.86 6.50
CA LEU A 303 -38.88 -27.28 6.18
C LEU A 303 -39.30 -27.98 7.46
N LYS A 304 -40.61 -28.18 7.60
CA LYS A 304 -41.15 -29.08 8.62
C LYS A 304 -40.65 -30.50 8.30
N PRO A 305 -40.17 -31.25 9.29
CA PRO A 305 -39.84 -32.65 9.09
C PRO A 305 -41.13 -33.44 8.81
N HIS A 306 -41.12 -34.21 7.72
CA HIS A 306 -41.97 -35.38 7.53
C HIS A 306 -41.19 -36.61 8.01
#